data_AF-A0A075FTL9-F1
#
_entry.id   AF-A0A075FTL9-F1
#
_cell.length_a   1.000
_cell.length_b   1.000
_cell.length_c   1.000
_cell.angle_alpha   90.00
_cell.angle_beta   90.00
_cell.angle_gamma   90.00
#
_symmetry.space_group_name_H-M   'P 1'
#
loop_
_entity.id
_entity.type
_entity.pdbx_description
1 polymer ?
#
loop_
_entity_poly.entity_id
_entity_poly.type
_entity_poly.pdbx_seq_one_letter_code
_entity_poly.pdbx_strand_id
1 'polypeptide(L)'
;MNEALVKAIVTLKTEFMKRNEGGSHIQEIMPTLPESLSIDERELEMLHKFAKSNSIYSDSYEMNVLDTVCKVYQGDVNNYWLDSIKHDTSYAPFYPIWILSAYALVLESKNLGAKQIIDIGSGDGRIAYCAKVAGLESYGIEIDENLVSLENKISSNTGVDFQPMMADATQFDYASLELSKPIFFISGLPEVGEMLANNVIPRIRAIPNLKKNLSSCLQGVM
;
A
#
# COMPACT_ATOMS: atom_id res chain seq x y z
N MET A 1 14.42 12.06 -1.46
CA MET A 1 13.27 12.09 -2.39
C MET A 1 13.66 12.51 -3.81
N ASN A 2 13.24 11.75 -4.82
CA ASN A 2 13.17 12.26 -6.19
C ASN A 2 11.94 13.17 -6.29
N GLU A 3 12.09 14.46 -5.99
CA GLU A 3 10.98 15.44 -6.07
C GLU A 3 10.29 15.43 -7.44
N ALA A 4 11.02 15.10 -8.50
CA ALA A 4 10.47 15.00 -9.85
C ALA A 4 9.48 13.84 -9.98
N LEU A 5 9.77 12.66 -9.40
CA LEU A 5 8.84 11.51 -9.41
C LEU A 5 7.54 11.85 -8.68
N VAL A 6 7.63 12.40 -7.47
CA VAL A 6 6.44 12.76 -6.67
C VAL A 6 5.60 13.80 -7.40
N LYS A 7 6.24 14.84 -7.94
CA LYS A 7 5.55 15.87 -8.73
C LYS A 7 4.91 15.29 -9.99
N ALA A 8 5.56 14.37 -10.67
CA ALA A 8 5.03 13.72 -11.86
C ALA A 8 3.83 12.83 -11.53
N ILE A 9 3.88 12.05 -10.44
CA ILE A 9 2.72 11.28 -9.94
C ILE A 9 1.56 12.21 -9.62
N VAL A 10 1.78 13.29 -8.84
CA VAL A 10 0.71 14.25 -8.48
C VAL A 10 0.09 14.89 -9.72
N THR A 11 0.92 15.26 -10.71
CA THR A 11 0.47 15.87 -11.95
C THR A 11 -0.36 14.89 -12.77
N LEU A 12 0.10 13.65 -12.94
CA LEU A 12 -0.62 12.58 -13.64
C LEU A 12 -2.00 12.34 -12.98
N LYS A 13 -2.03 12.18 -11.66
CA LYS A 13 -3.27 11.98 -10.90
C LYS A 13 -4.24 13.12 -11.08
N THR A 14 -3.76 14.36 -10.97
CA THR A 14 -4.58 15.56 -11.10
C THR A 14 -5.17 15.67 -12.50
N GLU A 15 -4.38 15.43 -13.53
CA GLU A 15 -4.86 15.47 -14.92
C GLU A 15 -5.81 14.34 -15.26
N PHE A 16 -5.60 13.14 -14.71
CA PHE A 16 -6.55 12.06 -14.82
C PHE A 16 -7.89 12.42 -14.17
N MET A 17 -7.89 12.94 -12.93
CA MET A 17 -9.13 13.29 -12.22
C MET A 17 -9.94 14.39 -12.91
N LYS A 18 -9.30 15.30 -13.66
CA LYS A 18 -10.01 16.32 -14.47
C LYS A 18 -10.74 15.75 -15.69
N ARG A 19 -10.25 14.64 -16.23
CA ARG A 19 -10.73 14.04 -17.49
C ARG A 19 -11.56 12.78 -17.26
N ASN A 20 -11.44 12.19 -16.08
CA ASN A 20 -12.12 10.96 -15.75
C ASN A 20 -13.60 11.22 -15.46
N GLU A 21 -14.45 10.70 -16.34
CA GLU A 21 -15.91 10.71 -16.20
C GLU A 21 -16.44 9.35 -15.69
N GLY A 22 -15.54 8.43 -15.32
CA GLY A 22 -15.88 7.07 -14.90
C GLY A 22 -16.69 7.03 -13.60
N GLY A 23 -17.67 6.10 -13.56
CA GLY A 23 -18.55 5.89 -12.41
C GLY A 23 -18.14 4.72 -11.50
N SER A 24 -16.98 4.08 -11.74
CA SER A 24 -16.51 2.97 -10.91
C SER A 24 -16.07 3.46 -9.52
N HIS A 25 -16.29 2.65 -8.48
CA HIS A 25 -15.98 3.05 -7.10
C HIS A 25 -14.48 3.23 -6.86
N ILE A 26 -13.63 2.49 -7.58
CA ILE A 26 -12.19 2.72 -7.61
C ILE A 26 -11.69 2.83 -9.05
N GLN A 27 -10.88 3.85 -9.29
CA GLN A 27 -10.11 4.01 -10.50
C GLN A 27 -8.73 4.57 -10.17
N GLU A 28 -7.69 4.02 -10.79
CA GLU A 28 -6.35 4.56 -10.70
C GLU A 28 -5.60 4.40 -12.03
N ILE A 29 -4.65 5.31 -12.26
CA ILE A 29 -3.89 5.39 -13.50
C ILE A 29 -2.40 5.11 -13.26
N MET A 30 -1.78 4.38 -14.18
CA MET A 30 -0.36 4.03 -14.17
C MET A 30 0.23 4.13 -15.59
N PRO A 31 1.41 4.74 -15.79
CA PRO A 31 2.03 4.79 -17.12
C PRO A 31 2.40 3.39 -17.60
N THR A 32 2.31 3.13 -18.90
CA THR A 32 2.70 1.84 -19.47
C THR A 32 4.20 1.75 -19.74
N LEU A 33 4.91 2.88 -19.74
CA LEU A 33 6.34 3.00 -20.03
C LEU A 33 7.10 3.62 -18.85
N PRO A 34 8.30 3.11 -18.51
CA PRO A 34 9.08 3.58 -17.36
C PRO A 34 9.58 5.02 -17.49
N GLU A 35 9.90 5.47 -18.72
CA GLU A 35 10.49 6.78 -19.00
C GLU A 35 9.59 7.93 -18.55
N SER A 36 8.28 7.72 -18.55
CA SER A 36 7.29 8.75 -18.19
C SER A 36 7.36 9.19 -16.72
N LEU A 37 7.82 8.31 -15.81
CA LEU A 37 7.95 8.62 -14.39
C LEU A 37 9.36 8.36 -13.83
N SER A 38 10.32 7.91 -14.64
CA SER A 38 11.65 7.47 -14.17
C SER A 38 11.57 6.36 -13.12
N ILE A 39 10.64 5.43 -13.31
CA ILE A 39 10.49 4.21 -12.51
C ILE A 39 11.32 3.11 -13.17
N ASP A 40 11.93 2.21 -12.38
CA ASP A 40 12.61 1.04 -12.94
C ASP A 40 11.63 0.18 -13.74
N GLU A 41 12.04 -0.29 -14.93
CA GLU A 41 11.18 -1.04 -15.84
C GLU A 41 10.60 -2.31 -15.19
N ARG A 42 11.43 -3.05 -14.43
CA ARG A 42 10.97 -4.26 -13.75
C ARG A 42 10.04 -3.91 -12.62
N GLU A 43 10.35 -2.87 -11.86
CA GLU A 43 9.48 -2.42 -10.76
C GLU A 43 8.11 -1.99 -11.30
N LEU A 44 8.05 -1.22 -12.40
CA LEU A 44 6.81 -0.84 -13.07
C LEU A 44 6.02 -2.05 -13.59
N GLU A 45 6.70 -3.04 -14.19
CA GLU A 45 6.07 -4.29 -14.60
C GLU A 45 5.41 -5.00 -13.41
N MET A 46 6.09 -5.04 -12.26
CA MET A 46 5.55 -5.64 -11.03
C MET A 46 4.35 -4.87 -10.47
N LEU A 47 4.33 -3.53 -10.57
CA LEU A 47 3.16 -2.72 -10.20
C LEU A 47 1.95 -3.05 -11.08
N HIS A 48 2.15 -3.21 -12.39
CA HIS A 48 1.09 -3.66 -13.29
C HIS A 48 0.62 -5.09 -13.01
N LYS A 49 1.52 -6.00 -12.61
CA LYS A 49 1.18 -7.37 -12.22
C LYS A 49 0.36 -7.42 -10.93
N PHE A 50 0.62 -6.53 -9.97
CA PHE A 50 -0.23 -6.37 -8.79
C PHE A 50 -1.67 -6.06 -9.20
N ALA A 51 -1.87 -5.00 -9.98
CA ALA A 51 -3.20 -4.58 -10.41
C ALA A 51 -3.93 -5.68 -11.21
N LYS A 52 -3.23 -6.41 -12.08
CA LYS A 52 -3.81 -7.54 -12.84
C LYS A 52 -4.15 -8.76 -11.97
N SER A 53 -3.45 -8.96 -10.86
CA SER A 53 -3.64 -10.10 -9.96
C SER A 53 -4.68 -9.82 -8.86
N ASN A 54 -5.07 -8.55 -8.72
CA ASN A 54 -5.94 -8.06 -7.67
C ASN A 54 -7.39 -8.00 -8.15
N SER A 55 -8.26 -8.81 -7.55
CA SER A 55 -9.67 -8.93 -7.93
C SER A 55 -10.56 -7.74 -7.52
N ILE A 56 -10.00 -6.72 -6.85
CA ILE A 56 -10.67 -5.43 -6.70
C ILE A 56 -10.88 -4.78 -8.08
N TYR A 57 -9.93 -4.94 -9.00
CA TYR A 57 -10.05 -4.45 -10.36
C TYR A 57 -10.80 -5.45 -11.23
N SER A 58 -11.89 -4.99 -11.84
CA SER A 58 -12.70 -5.80 -12.75
C SER A 58 -12.37 -5.56 -14.21
N ASP A 59 -11.78 -4.40 -14.54
CA ASP A 59 -11.49 -4.02 -15.92
C ASP A 59 -10.31 -3.03 -16.00
N SER A 60 -9.80 -2.83 -17.21
CA SER A 60 -8.76 -1.84 -17.48
C SER A 60 -8.80 -1.37 -18.93
N TYR A 61 -8.46 -0.10 -19.16
CA TYR A 61 -8.37 0.49 -20.49
C TYR A 61 -7.15 1.41 -20.62
N GLU A 62 -6.79 1.75 -21.85
CA GLU A 62 -5.70 2.69 -22.13
C GLU A 62 -6.22 4.12 -22.27
N MET A 63 -5.45 5.08 -21.76
CA MET A 63 -5.76 6.50 -21.84
C MET A 63 -4.47 7.29 -22.02
N ASN A 64 -4.50 8.26 -22.94
CA ASN A 64 -3.41 9.22 -23.08
C ASN A 64 -3.59 10.39 -22.12
N VAL A 65 -2.63 10.56 -21.21
CA VAL A 65 -2.56 11.69 -20.27
C VAL A 65 -1.17 12.31 -20.37
N LEU A 66 -1.11 13.62 -20.66
CA LEU A 66 0.16 14.36 -20.81
C LEU A 66 1.12 13.70 -21.82
N ASP A 67 0.60 13.33 -22.98
CA ASP A 67 1.34 12.64 -24.05
C ASP A 67 2.01 11.32 -23.61
N THR A 68 1.57 10.77 -22.48
CA THR A 68 1.96 9.46 -21.98
C THR A 68 0.79 8.49 -22.13
N VAL A 69 1.07 7.32 -22.71
CA VAL A 69 0.13 6.20 -22.69
C VAL A 69 0.08 5.64 -21.27
N CYS A 70 -1.09 5.64 -20.68
CA CYS A 70 -1.31 5.07 -19.37
C CYS A 70 -2.38 3.97 -19.44
N LYS A 71 -2.30 3.07 -18.48
CA LYS A 71 -3.35 2.10 -18.19
C LYS A 71 -4.14 2.56 -16.99
N VAL A 72 -5.45 2.61 -17.15
CA VAL A 72 -6.41 2.86 -16.07
C VAL A 72 -6.95 1.52 -15.62
N TYR A 73 -6.88 1.26 -14.32
CA TYR A 73 -7.51 0.10 -13.68
C TYR A 73 -8.76 0.57 -12.95
N GLN A 74 -9.87 -0.14 -13.14
CA GLN A 74 -11.15 0.21 -12.53
C GLN A 74 -11.82 -1.00 -11.91
N GLY A 75 -12.61 -0.76 -10.86
CA GLY A 75 -13.26 -1.84 -10.16
C GLY A 75 -14.14 -1.40 -9.00
N ASP A 76 -14.29 -2.31 -8.04
CA ASP A 76 -15.16 -2.14 -6.89
C ASP A 76 -14.54 -2.73 -5.62
N VAL A 77 -14.54 -1.94 -4.54
CA VAL A 77 -14.06 -2.33 -3.22
C VAL A 77 -15.19 -2.81 -2.29
N ASN A 78 -16.46 -2.66 -2.68
CA ASN A 78 -17.62 -2.84 -1.80
C ASN A 78 -17.68 -4.23 -1.14
N ASN A 79 -17.36 -5.29 -1.87
CA ASN A 79 -17.41 -6.64 -1.31
C ASN A 79 -16.38 -6.82 -0.18
N TYR A 80 -15.18 -6.29 -0.37
CA TYR A 80 -14.14 -6.28 0.66
C TYR A 80 -14.49 -5.33 1.81
N TRP A 81 -15.04 -4.16 1.49
CA TRP A 81 -15.52 -3.21 2.49
C TRP A 81 -16.58 -3.80 3.43
N LEU A 82 -17.54 -4.57 2.89
CA LEU A 82 -18.59 -5.22 3.70
C LEU A 82 -18.07 -6.31 4.61
N ASP A 83 -16.98 -6.99 4.25
CA ASP A 83 -16.36 -8.01 5.08
C ASP A 83 -15.55 -7.37 6.20
N SER A 84 -14.82 -6.29 5.87
CA SER A 84 -13.99 -5.54 6.79
C SER A 84 -14.75 -4.62 7.74
N ILE A 85 -16.09 -4.69 7.83
CA ILE A 85 -16.89 -4.04 8.88
C ILE A 85 -17.50 -5.04 9.87
N LYS A 86 -17.28 -6.35 9.67
CA LYS A 86 -17.91 -7.42 10.49
C LYS A 86 -17.15 -7.76 11.77
N HIS A 87 -15.89 -7.38 11.88
CA HIS A 87 -15.12 -7.56 13.11
C HIS A 87 -15.45 -6.40 14.09
N ASP A 88 -15.56 -6.66 15.40
CA ASP A 88 -15.83 -5.59 16.39
C ASP A 88 -14.67 -4.58 16.49
N THR A 89 -13.49 -5.01 16.06
CA THR A 89 -12.31 -4.17 15.84
C THR A 89 -12.19 -3.72 14.39
N SER A 90 -13.04 -4.17 13.47
CA SER A 90 -12.84 -4.02 12.03
C SER A 90 -12.76 -2.56 11.62
N TYR A 91 -11.53 -2.19 11.32
CA TYR A 91 -11.05 -0.93 10.86
C TYR A 91 -11.36 -0.86 9.36
N ALA A 92 -12.53 -0.33 8.97
CA ALA A 92 -12.90 -0.30 7.56
C ALA A 92 -11.77 0.32 6.70
N PRO A 93 -11.49 -0.19 5.48
CA PRO A 93 -10.49 0.41 4.65
C PRO A 93 -10.93 1.81 4.22
N PHE A 94 -10.06 2.80 4.46
CA PHE A 94 -10.10 4.06 3.73
C PHE A 94 -9.94 3.77 2.23
N TYR A 95 -10.38 4.68 1.34
CA TYR A 95 -10.17 4.53 -0.10
C TYR A 95 -8.70 4.16 -0.36
N PRO A 96 -8.45 3.02 -1.01
CA PRO A 96 -7.13 2.46 -0.98
C PRO A 96 -6.16 3.39 -1.71
N ILE A 97 -5.00 3.61 -1.10
CA ILE A 97 -3.92 4.42 -1.68
C ILE A 97 -3.63 3.91 -3.09
N TRP A 98 -3.45 4.80 -4.06
CA TRP A 98 -3.12 4.34 -5.40
C TRP A 98 -1.73 3.69 -5.41
N ILE A 99 -1.53 2.67 -6.23
CA ILE A 99 -0.29 1.88 -6.33
C ILE A 99 0.93 2.80 -6.52
N LEU A 100 0.84 3.80 -7.41
CA LEU A 100 1.94 4.76 -7.61
C LEU A 100 2.26 5.59 -6.37
N SER A 101 1.27 5.92 -5.54
CA SER A 101 1.51 6.63 -4.28
C SER A 101 2.12 5.71 -3.22
N ALA A 102 1.65 4.46 -3.13
CA ALA A 102 2.27 3.47 -2.25
C ALA A 102 3.75 3.26 -2.60
N TYR A 103 4.04 3.12 -3.90
CA TYR A 103 5.40 3.00 -4.40
C TYR A 103 6.26 4.23 -4.09
N ALA A 104 5.74 5.45 -4.24
CA ALA A 104 6.46 6.67 -3.87
C ALA A 104 6.78 6.74 -2.36
N LEU A 105 5.83 6.35 -1.49
CA LEU A 105 6.05 6.29 -0.02
C LEU A 105 7.15 5.30 0.34
N VAL A 106 7.16 4.14 -0.32
CA VAL A 106 8.17 3.10 -0.14
C VAL A 106 9.55 3.58 -0.59
N LEU A 107 9.65 4.22 -1.74
CA LEU A 107 10.93 4.77 -2.22
C LEU A 107 11.47 5.82 -1.25
N GLU A 108 10.60 6.66 -0.69
CA GLU A 108 11.05 7.62 0.32
C GLU A 108 11.47 6.95 1.62
N SER A 109 10.77 5.91 2.04
CA SER A 109 11.17 5.09 3.20
C SER A 109 12.55 4.46 2.99
N LYS A 110 12.81 3.92 1.79
CA LYS A 110 14.13 3.40 1.39
C LYS A 110 15.20 4.49 1.42
N ASN A 111 14.90 5.70 0.93
CA ASN A 111 15.82 6.85 0.97
C ASN A 111 16.15 7.29 2.40
N LEU A 112 15.20 7.16 3.33
CA LEU A 112 15.41 7.41 4.77
C LEU A 112 16.23 6.29 5.45
N GLY A 113 16.62 5.26 4.71
CA GLY A 113 17.44 4.16 5.19
C GLY A 113 16.67 3.03 5.86
N ALA A 114 15.35 2.95 5.62
CA ALA A 114 14.55 1.81 6.07
C ALA A 114 15.05 0.51 5.41
N LYS A 115 14.98 -0.57 6.18
CA LYS A 115 15.24 -1.94 5.69
C LYS A 115 13.96 -2.76 5.62
N GLN A 116 12.99 -2.40 6.46
CA GLN A 116 11.75 -3.13 6.65
C GLN A 116 10.56 -2.15 6.58
N ILE A 117 9.49 -2.56 5.91
CA ILE A 117 8.20 -1.88 5.92
C ILE A 117 7.18 -2.77 6.62
N ILE A 118 6.43 -2.20 7.55
CA ILE A 118 5.33 -2.88 8.21
C ILE A 118 4.06 -2.10 7.86
N ASP A 119 3.16 -2.75 7.13
CA ASP A 119 1.89 -2.21 6.64
C ASP A 119 0.77 -2.74 7.55
N ILE A 120 0.30 -1.90 8.47
CA ILE A 120 -0.71 -2.26 9.48
C ILE A 120 -2.09 -1.83 8.99
N GLY A 121 -3.02 -2.79 8.93
CA GLY A 121 -4.28 -2.61 8.21
C GLY A 121 -3.99 -2.54 6.70
N SER A 122 -3.30 -3.55 6.19
CA SER A 122 -2.70 -3.54 4.86
C SER A 122 -3.71 -3.63 3.72
N GLY A 123 -4.95 -4.02 3.98
CA GLY A 123 -5.98 -4.07 2.96
C GLY A 123 -5.66 -5.12 1.89
N ASP A 124 -5.49 -4.67 0.64
CA ASP A 124 -5.05 -5.53 -0.47
C ASP A 124 -3.52 -5.61 -0.61
N GLY A 125 -2.77 -5.06 0.35
CA GLY A 125 -1.32 -5.21 0.48
C GLY A 125 -0.48 -4.27 -0.39
N ARG A 126 -1.02 -3.14 -0.86
CA ARG A 126 -0.32 -2.24 -1.80
C ARG A 126 1.04 -1.76 -1.30
N ILE A 127 1.11 -1.30 -0.04
CA ILE A 127 2.35 -0.73 0.51
C ILE A 127 3.35 -1.87 0.76
N ALA A 128 2.93 -2.96 1.40
CA ALA A 128 3.78 -4.14 1.59
C ALA A 128 4.33 -4.70 0.27
N TYR A 129 3.47 -4.87 -0.75
CA TYR A 129 3.89 -5.32 -2.08
C TYR A 129 4.90 -4.38 -2.72
N CYS A 130 4.63 -3.07 -2.73
CA CYS A 130 5.56 -2.07 -3.27
C CYS A 130 6.90 -2.09 -2.54
N ALA A 131 6.90 -2.28 -1.22
CA ALA A 131 8.11 -2.41 -0.41
C ALA A 131 8.97 -3.58 -0.86
N LYS A 132 8.37 -4.75 -1.06
CA LYS A 132 9.08 -5.92 -1.56
C LYS A 132 9.64 -5.71 -2.96
N VAL A 133 8.85 -5.12 -3.86
CA VAL A 133 9.28 -4.77 -5.23
C VAL A 133 10.49 -3.83 -5.22
N ALA A 134 10.48 -2.83 -4.34
CA ALA A 134 11.60 -1.90 -4.16
C ALA A 134 12.80 -2.51 -3.40
N GLY A 135 12.77 -3.81 -3.08
CA GLY A 135 13.87 -4.53 -2.44
C GLY A 135 13.99 -4.34 -0.93
N LEU A 136 12.92 -3.95 -0.25
CA LEU A 136 12.83 -3.96 1.21
C LEU A 136 12.21 -5.29 1.71
N GLU A 137 12.48 -5.65 2.95
CA GLU A 137 11.62 -6.62 3.64
C GLU A 137 10.28 -5.94 3.95
N SER A 138 9.20 -6.70 3.91
CA SER A 138 7.85 -6.16 4.07
C SER A 138 6.94 -7.15 4.76
N TYR A 139 6.00 -6.63 5.54
CA TYR A 139 5.00 -7.39 6.26
C TYR A 139 3.65 -6.69 6.13
N GLY A 140 2.62 -7.38 5.64
CA GLY A 140 1.23 -6.92 5.64
C GLY A 140 0.50 -7.53 6.84
N ILE A 141 0.04 -6.72 7.79
CA ILE A 141 -0.71 -7.19 8.96
C ILE A 141 -2.16 -6.77 8.77
N GLU A 142 -3.03 -7.76 8.56
CA GLU A 142 -4.45 -7.57 8.27
C GLU A 142 -5.29 -8.51 9.14
N ILE A 143 -6.43 -8.02 9.64
CA ILE A 143 -7.32 -8.78 10.51
C ILE A 143 -8.38 -9.53 9.71
N ASP A 144 -8.74 -9.03 8.53
CA ASP A 144 -9.75 -9.60 7.64
C ASP A 144 -9.18 -10.77 6.81
N GLU A 145 -9.76 -11.96 6.99
CA GLU A 145 -9.35 -13.19 6.29
C GLU A 145 -9.49 -13.10 4.76
N ASN A 146 -10.52 -12.42 4.25
CA ASN A 146 -10.76 -12.31 2.81
C ASN A 146 -9.72 -11.39 2.15
N LEU A 147 -9.31 -10.34 2.85
CA LEU A 147 -8.20 -9.47 2.42
C LEU A 147 -6.86 -10.20 2.47
N VAL A 148 -6.55 -10.92 3.55
CA VAL A 148 -5.34 -11.77 3.62
C VAL A 148 -5.32 -12.84 2.53
N SER A 149 -6.48 -13.43 2.21
CA SER A 149 -6.61 -14.38 1.10
C SER A 149 -6.33 -13.74 -0.25
N LEU A 150 -6.81 -12.50 -0.47
CA LEU A 150 -6.48 -11.70 -1.65
C LEU A 150 -4.97 -11.41 -1.73
N GLU A 151 -4.36 -10.95 -0.63
CA GLU A 151 -2.93 -10.68 -0.56
C GLU A 151 -2.09 -11.93 -0.90
N ASN A 152 -2.44 -13.09 -0.34
CA ASN A 152 -1.77 -14.36 -0.64
C ASN A 152 -1.92 -14.76 -2.12
N LYS A 153 -3.10 -14.54 -2.71
CA LYS A 153 -3.32 -14.78 -4.14
C LYS A 153 -2.46 -13.85 -5.00
N ILE A 154 -2.36 -12.58 -4.65
CA ILE A 154 -1.49 -11.61 -5.33
C ILE A 154 -0.03 -12.03 -5.20
N SER A 155 0.44 -12.35 -3.99
CA SER A 155 1.80 -12.84 -3.74
C SER A 155 2.14 -14.05 -4.62
N SER A 156 1.27 -15.06 -4.64
CA SER A 156 1.45 -16.28 -5.44
C SER A 156 1.46 -16.03 -6.95
N ASN A 157 0.53 -15.21 -7.46
CA ASN A 157 0.42 -14.92 -8.90
C ASN A 157 1.56 -14.05 -9.45
N THR A 158 2.14 -13.22 -8.59
CA THR A 158 3.21 -12.29 -8.96
C THR A 158 4.61 -12.84 -8.67
N GLY A 159 4.71 -13.83 -7.76
CA GLY A 159 5.98 -14.32 -7.22
C GLY A 159 6.63 -13.38 -6.20
N VAL A 160 5.92 -12.37 -5.72
CA VAL A 160 6.42 -11.39 -4.74
C VAL A 160 5.94 -11.79 -3.36
N ASP A 161 6.84 -12.36 -2.56
CA ASP A 161 6.55 -12.66 -1.16
C ASP A 161 6.74 -11.41 -0.27
N PHE A 162 5.64 -10.69 -0.07
CA PHE A 162 5.56 -9.53 0.82
C PHE A 162 5.00 -9.85 2.22
N GLN A 163 4.93 -11.14 2.57
CA GLN A 163 4.57 -11.68 3.89
C GLN A 163 3.22 -11.18 4.45
N PRO A 164 2.09 -11.53 3.80
CA PRO A 164 0.75 -11.36 4.38
C PRO A 164 0.59 -12.11 5.70
N MET A 165 0.03 -11.46 6.72
CA MET A 165 -0.17 -12.01 8.06
C MET A 165 -1.58 -11.71 8.57
N MET A 166 -2.35 -12.77 8.82
CA MET A 166 -3.67 -12.64 9.46
C MET A 166 -3.51 -12.48 10.97
N ALA A 167 -3.63 -11.25 11.48
CA ALA A 167 -3.50 -10.97 12.90
C ALA A 167 -4.18 -9.66 13.31
N ASP A 168 -4.59 -9.59 14.58
CA ASP A 168 -4.95 -8.32 15.22
C ASP A 168 -3.66 -7.53 15.53
N ALA A 169 -3.43 -6.45 14.78
CA ALA A 169 -2.27 -5.58 14.93
C ALA A 169 -2.14 -4.99 16.35
N THR A 170 -3.23 -4.86 17.10
CA THR A 170 -3.22 -4.37 18.49
C THR A 170 -2.75 -5.43 19.50
N GLN A 171 -2.64 -6.69 19.08
CA GLN A 171 -2.19 -7.82 19.90
C GLN A 171 -0.93 -8.50 19.35
N PHE A 172 -0.55 -8.17 18.11
CA PHE A 172 0.59 -8.76 17.42
C PHE A 172 1.92 -8.59 18.18
N ASP A 173 2.73 -9.65 18.17
CA ASP A 173 4.07 -9.64 18.75
C ASP A 173 5.10 -9.11 17.74
N TYR A 174 5.24 -7.78 17.68
CA TYR A 174 6.21 -7.12 16.82
C TYR A 174 7.68 -7.45 17.15
N ALA A 175 7.99 -7.99 18.33
CA ALA A 175 9.36 -8.39 18.66
C ALA A 175 9.79 -9.64 17.88
N SER A 176 8.85 -10.50 17.49
CA SER A 176 9.08 -11.69 16.68
C SER A 176 9.61 -11.42 15.27
N LEU A 177 9.44 -10.19 14.76
CA LEU A 177 9.90 -9.77 13.44
C LEU A 177 11.38 -9.39 13.38
N GLU A 178 12.09 -9.34 14.52
CA GLU A 178 13.53 -9.05 14.61
C GLU A 178 13.98 -7.78 13.84
N LEU A 179 13.12 -6.74 13.86
CA LEU A 179 13.28 -5.53 13.08
C LEU A 179 14.53 -4.71 13.47
N SER A 180 15.18 -4.11 12.47
CA SER A 180 16.42 -3.33 12.67
C SER A 180 16.27 -1.84 12.32
N LYS A 181 15.69 -1.55 11.16
CA LYS A 181 15.37 -0.20 10.68
C LYS A 181 13.99 -0.19 10.01
N PRO A 182 12.92 -0.42 10.80
CA PRO A 182 11.57 -0.45 10.27
C PRO A 182 11.01 0.96 10.04
N ILE A 183 10.14 1.08 9.05
CA ILE A 183 9.12 2.12 8.99
C ILE A 183 7.75 1.44 9.07
N PHE A 184 6.89 1.97 9.95
CA PHE A 184 5.53 1.49 10.12
C PHE A 184 4.56 2.46 9.42
N PHE A 185 3.74 1.91 8.54
CA PHE A 185 2.55 2.55 8.01
C PHE A 185 1.35 2.01 8.77
N ILE A 186 0.52 2.91 9.29
CA ILE A 186 -0.70 2.56 10.01
C ILE A 186 -1.86 3.17 9.24
N SER A 187 -2.69 2.32 8.63
CA SER A 187 -3.90 2.71 7.91
C SER A 187 -5.16 2.30 8.68
N GLY A 188 -6.14 3.18 8.70
CA GLY A 188 -7.46 2.97 9.28
C GLY A 188 -8.32 4.24 9.14
N LEU A 189 -9.65 4.12 9.26
CA LEU A 189 -10.56 5.28 9.20
C LEU A 189 -10.20 6.37 10.23
N PRO A 190 -10.56 7.65 10.02
CA PRO A 190 -10.21 8.75 10.94
C PRO A 190 -10.51 8.49 12.43
N GLU A 191 -11.70 7.99 12.80
CA GLU A 191 -12.01 7.71 14.22
C GLU A 191 -11.32 6.44 14.76
N VAL A 192 -10.97 5.49 13.88
CA VAL A 192 -10.52 4.15 14.28
C VAL A 192 -9.00 3.97 14.12
N GLY A 193 -8.39 4.71 13.21
CA GLY A 193 -6.95 4.80 12.97
C GLY A 193 -6.24 5.49 14.14
N GLU A 194 -6.90 6.43 14.82
CA GLU A 194 -6.40 6.96 16.10
C GLU A 194 -6.37 5.86 17.17
N MET A 195 -7.41 5.03 17.28
CA MET A 195 -7.42 3.89 18.21
C MET A 195 -6.33 2.86 17.86
N LEU A 196 -6.18 2.52 16.58
CA LEU A 196 -5.17 1.59 16.10
C LEU A 196 -3.76 2.10 16.42
N ALA A 197 -3.47 3.36 16.08
CA ALA A 197 -2.20 4.00 16.39
C ALA A 197 -1.95 4.04 17.91
N ASN A 198 -2.95 4.40 18.71
CA ASN A 198 -2.86 4.46 20.17
C ASN A 198 -2.57 3.11 20.83
N ASN A 199 -2.99 1.99 20.21
CA ASN A 199 -2.70 0.65 20.71
C ASN A 199 -1.38 0.08 20.17
N VAL A 200 -1.04 0.37 18.92
CA VAL A 200 0.14 -0.20 18.24
C VAL A 200 1.43 0.55 18.61
N ILE A 201 1.41 1.88 18.61
CA ILE A 201 2.62 2.69 18.85
C ILE A 201 3.26 2.38 20.21
N PRO A 202 2.52 2.29 21.34
CA PRO A 202 3.13 1.94 22.63
C PRO A 202 3.84 0.59 22.62
N ARG A 203 3.27 -0.41 21.91
CA ARG A 203 3.88 -1.74 21.78
C ARG A 203 5.18 -1.70 21.00
N ILE A 204 5.20 -1.00 19.85
CA ILE A 204 6.42 -0.79 19.07
C ILE A 204 7.49 -0.09 19.93
N ARG A 205 7.11 0.95 20.68
CA ARG A 205 8.03 1.70 21.57
C ARG A 205 8.51 0.90 22.77
N ALA A 206 7.82 -0.17 23.14
CA ALA A 206 8.26 -1.09 24.18
C ALA A 206 9.41 -2.00 23.72
N ILE A 207 9.63 -2.16 22.40
CA ILE A 207 10.72 -2.97 21.85
C ILE A 207 12.06 -2.22 22.04
N PRO A 208 12.98 -2.72 22.88
CA PRO A 208 14.19 -2.00 23.25
C PRO A 208 15.06 -1.59 22.04
N ASN A 209 15.11 -2.45 21.04
CA ASN A 209 15.95 -2.31 19.84
C ASN A 209 15.45 -1.19 18.92
N LEU A 210 14.14 -0.95 18.90
CA LEU A 210 13.47 0.05 18.06
C LEU A 210 13.41 1.42 18.74
N LYS A 211 13.49 1.46 20.07
CA LYS A 211 13.41 2.70 20.86
C LYS A 211 14.49 3.74 20.51
N LYS A 212 15.65 3.29 20.01
CA LYS A 212 16.77 4.15 19.56
C LYS A 212 16.71 4.55 18.08
N ASN A 213 15.94 3.80 17.28
CA ASN A 213 15.93 3.89 15.81
C ASN A 213 14.54 4.25 15.24
N LEU A 214 13.56 4.56 16.10
CA LEU A 214 12.22 4.96 15.64
C LEU A 214 12.29 6.37 15.03
N SER A 215 12.68 6.45 13.76
CA SER A 215 12.82 7.71 13.03
C SER A 215 11.47 8.29 12.58
N SER A 216 10.43 7.45 12.42
CA SER A 216 9.07 7.91 12.09
C SER A 216 8.06 6.75 12.17
N CYS A 217 6.90 6.99 12.81
CA CYS A 217 5.65 6.32 12.45
C CYS A 217 4.91 7.32 11.56
N LEU A 218 4.61 6.95 10.32
CA LEU A 218 3.78 7.78 9.46
C LEU A 218 2.33 7.37 9.70
N GLN A 219 1.62 8.19 10.46
CA GLN A 219 0.17 8.14 10.49
C GLN A 219 -0.32 8.80 9.21
N GLY A 220 -0.66 7.98 8.21
CA GLY A 220 -1.34 8.46 7.03
C GLY A 220 -2.80 8.69 7.38
N VAL A 221 -3.17 9.91 7.77
CA VAL A 221 -4.50 10.41 7.44
C VAL A 221 -4.41 10.82 5.98
N MET A 222 -4.64 9.87 5.07
CA MET A 222 -4.91 10.20 3.66
C MET A 222 -6.37 10.60 3.50
#